data_AF-A0A847CY30-F1
#
_entry.id   AF-A0A847CY30-F1
#
_cell.length_a   1.000
_cell.length_b   1.000
_cell.length_c   1.000
_cell.angle_alpha   90.00
_cell.angle_beta   90.00
_cell.angle_gamma   90.00
#
_symmetry.space_group_name_H-M   'P 1'
#
loop_
_entity.id
_entity.type
_entity.pdbx_description
1 polymer ?
#
loop_
_entity_poly.entity_id
_entity_poly.type
_entity_poly.pdbx_seq_one_letter_code
_entity_poly.pdbx_strand_id
1 'polypeptide(L)' 'MIDLDKVKEKLTDKNIKNYIEAYLDISSQSEDFEDEWLDGKIEEKYYNQILDMHDYLAGYIANYFIQNYYIKDNKHG' A
#
# COMPACT_ATOMS: atom_id res chain seq x y z
N MET A 1 7.82 6.12 -12.09
CA MET A 1 6.43 6.58 -11.90
C MET A 1 5.49 5.38 -11.80
N ILE A 2 4.94 5.15 -10.60
CA ILE A 2 3.91 4.13 -10.37
C ILE A 2 2.64 4.48 -11.13
N ASP A 3 1.93 3.45 -11.61
CA ASP A 3 0.60 3.59 -12.21
C ASP A 3 -0.43 3.17 -11.17
N LEU A 4 -1.06 4.16 -10.53
CA LEU A 4 -2.03 3.92 -9.45
C LEU A 4 -3.26 3.15 -9.92
N ASP A 5 -3.62 3.23 -11.21
CA ASP A 5 -4.76 2.49 -11.73
C ASP A 5 -4.42 1.01 -11.90
N LYS A 6 -3.21 0.69 -12.36
CA LYS A 6 -2.71 -0.70 -12.33
C LYS A 6 -2.58 -1.25 -10.91
N VAL A 7 -2.17 -0.43 -9.96
CA VAL A 7 -2.17 -0.83 -8.55
C VAL A 7 -3.58 -1.20 -8.11
N LYS A 8 -4.58 -0.34 -8.37
CA LYS A 8 -5.98 -0.64 -8.04
C LYS A 8 -6.48 -1.91 -8.72
N GLU A 9 -6.15 -2.14 -9.99
CA GLU A 9 -6.50 -3.36 -10.71
C GLU A 9 -5.94 -4.60 -10.01
N LYS A 10 -4.66 -4.61 -9.62
CA LYS A 10 -4.04 -5.72 -8.86
C LYS A 10 -4.75 -6.01 -7.53
N LEU A 11 -5.34 -4.99 -6.90
CA LEU A 11 -6.05 -5.12 -5.62
C LEU A 11 -7.47 -5.67 -5.77
N THR A 12 -8.05 -5.71 -6.98
CA THR A 12 -9.42 -6.21 -7.21
C THR A 12 -9.60 -7.68 -6.81
N ASP A 13 -8.55 -8.50 -6.99
CA ASP A 13 -8.54 -9.92 -6.65
C ASP A 13 -8.54 -10.20 -5.14
N LYS A 14 -8.39 -9.16 -4.31
CA LYS A 14 -8.36 -9.22 -2.84
C LYS A 14 -7.37 -10.24 -2.25
N ASN A 15 -6.36 -10.65 -3.01
CA ASN A 15 -5.31 -11.58 -2.57
C ASN A 15 -4.29 -10.82 -1.73
N ILE A 16 -4.06 -11.25 -0.48
CA ILE A 16 -3.11 -10.60 0.45
C ILE A 16 -1.71 -10.44 -0.15
N LYS A 17 -1.26 -11.39 -0.99
CA LYS A 17 0.02 -11.29 -1.69
C LYS A 17 0.08 -10.06 -2.59
N ASN A 18 -1.01 -9.74 -3.30
CA ASN A 18 -1.07 -8.57 -4.18
C ASN A 18 -1.02 -7.26 -3.38
N TYR A 19 -1.64 -7.21 -2.19
CA TYR A 19 -1.52 -6.04 -1.30
C TYR A 19 -0.08 -5.86 -0.82
N ILE A 20 0.60 -6.94 -0.43
CA ILE A 20 2.00 -6.90 0.01
C ILE A 20 2.91 -6.46 -1.13
N GLU A 21 2.75 -7.03 -2.33
CA GLU A 21 3.54 -6.64 -3.50
C GLU A 21 3.33 -5.16 -3.85
N ALA A 22 2.08 -4.69 -3.88
CA ALA A 22 1.79 -3.27 -4.12
C ALA A 22 2.40 -2.35 -3.05
N TYR A 23 2.35 -2.77 -1.78
CA TYR A 23 2.94 -2.00 -0.68
C TYR A 23 4.46 -1.89 -0.85
N LEU A 24 5.13 -2.99 -1.20
CA LEU A 24 6.57 -3.02 -1.43
C LEU A 24 6.96 -2.21 -2.67
N ASP A 25 6.20 -2.30 -3.77
CA ASP A 25 6.42 -1.55 -5.00
C ASP A 25 6.40 -0.02 -4.74
N ILE A 26 5.44 0.44 -3.92
CA ILE A 26 5.36 1.86 -3.50
C ILE A 26 6.51 2.20 -2.54
N SER A 27 6.76 1.35 -1.55
CA SER A 27 7.81 1.59 -0.53
C SER A 27 9.19 1.72 -1.15
N SER A 28 9.51 0.92 -2.18
CA SER A 28 10.82 0.96 -2.85
C SER A 28 11.08 2.23 -3.67
N GLN A 29 10.04 3.03 -3.93
CA GLN A 29 10.10 4.27 -4.72
C GLN A 29 9.73 5.50 -3.86
N SER A 30 9.58 5.35 -2.54
CA SER A 30 9.06 6.44 -1.70
C SER A 30 9.95 7.67 -1.69
N GLU A 31 11.27 7.48 -1.65
CA GLU A 31 12.25 8.57 -1.71
C GLU A 31 12.19 9.28 -3.08
N ASP A 32 12.12 8.51 -4.17
CA ASP A 32 11.99 9.07 -5.52
C ASP A 32 10.74 9.94 -5.67
N PHE A 33 9.61 9.54 -5.07
CA PHE A 33 8.38 10.33 -5.12
C PHE A 33 8.46 11.62 -4.30
N GLU A 34 9.11 11.59 -3.14
CA GLU A 34 9.34 12.78 -2.34
C GLU A 34 10.22 13.78 -3.09
N ASP A 35 11.32 13.30 -3.68
CA ASP A 35 12.22 14.12 -4.51
C ASP A 35 11.50 14.68 -5.74
N GLU A 36 10.70 13.87 -6.45
CA GLU A 36 9.91 14.33 -7.60
C GLU A 36 8.89 15.41 -7.22
N TRP A 37 8.30 15.33 -6.03
CA TRP A 37 7.38 16.34 -5.52
C TRP A 37 8.11 17.63 -5.13
N LEU A 38 9.23 17.53 -4.40
CA LEU A 38 10.05 18.67 -4.00
C LEU A 38 10.63 19.42 -5.20
N ASP A 39 10.98 18.69 -6.27
CA ASP A 39 11.42 19.24 -7.55
C ASP A 39 10.27 19.84 -8.40
N GLY A 40 9.01 19.66 -7.97
CA GLY A 40 7.83 20.12 -8.70
C GLY A 40 7.54 19.33 -9.98
N LYS A 41 8.10 18.11 -10.12
CA LYS A 41 7.85 17.20 -11.26
C LYS A 41 6.49 16.51 -11.18
N ILE A 42 5.98 16.31 -9.97
CA ILE A 42 4.64 15.80 -9.72
C ILE A 42 3.83 16.77 -8.86
N GLU A 43 2.51 16.78 -9.06
CA GLU A 43 1.60 17.58 -8.25
C GLU A 43 1.50 17.02 -6.83
N GLU A 44 1.39 17.90 -5.83
CA GLU A 44 1.15 17.51 -4.43
C GLU A 44 -0.06 16.57 -4.29
N LYS A 45 -1.11 16.79 -5.07
CA LYS A 45 -2.29 15.91 -5.09
C LYS A 45 -1.92 14.48 -5.48
N TYR A 46 -1.04 14.30 -6.46
CA TYR A 46 -0.61 12.98 -6.91
C TYR A 46 0.29 12.31 -5.86
N TYR A 47 1.23 13.07 -5.28
CA TYR A 47 2.06 12.60 -4.17
C TYR A 47 1.22 12.13 -2.98
N ASN A 48 0.23 12.94 -2.56
CA ASN A 48 -0.69 12.58 -1.48
C ASN A 48 -1.50 11.32 -1.80
N GLN A 49 -1.89 11.09 -3.06
CA GLN A 49 -2.57 9.85 -3.45
C GLN A 49 -1.68 8.61 -3.32
N ILE A 50 -0.36 8.74 -3.55
CA ILE A 50 0.60 7.65 -3.33
C ILE A 50 0.69 7.35 -1.84
N LEU A 51 0.80 8.38 -0.99
CA LEU A 51 0.84 8.23 0.47
C LEU A 51 -0.44 7.58 1.01
N ASP A 52 -1.61 8.08 0.59
CA ASP A 52 -2.91 7.51 0.99
C ASP A 52 -3.02 6.03 0.61
N MET A 53 -2.52 5.65 -0.57
CA MET A 53 -2.49 4.26 -1.01
C MET A 53 -1.54 3.42 -0.14
N HIS A 54 -0.35 3.95 0.17
CA HIS A 54 0.63 3.27 1.02
C HIS A 54 0.06 2.99 2.42
N ASP A 55 -0.56 3.99 3.05
CA ASP A 55 -1.22 3.89 4.35
C ASP A 55 -2.37 2.88 4.33
N TYR A 56 -3.21 2.93 3.28
CA TYR A 56 -4.29 1.97 3.10
C TYR A 56 -3.77 0.53 3.03
N LEU A 57 -2.73 0.29 2.24
CA LEU A 57 -2.12 -1.03 2.09
C LEU A 57 -1.52 -1.53 3.41
N ALA A 58 -0.79 -0.67 4.12
CA ALA A 58 -0.21 -0.98 5.43
C ALA A 58 -1.31 -1.40 6.42
N GLY A 59 -2.38 -0.62 6.53
CA GLY A 59 -3.51 -0.90 7.41
C GLY A 59 -4.23 -2.21 7.05
N TYR A 60 -4.45 -2.45 5.75
CA TYR A 60 -5.07 -3.69 5.28
C TYR A 60 -4.23 -4.93 5.62
N ILE A 61 -2.93 -4.88 5.34
CA ILE A 61 -1.99 -5.98 5.61
C ILE A 61 -1.93 -6.27 7.11
N ALA A 62 -1.75 -5.22 7.93
CA ALA A 62 -1.71 -5.36 9.38
C ALA A 62 -2.99 -6.01 9.92
N ASN A 63 -4.16 -5.52 9.49
CA ASN A 63 -5.45 -6.08 9.91
C ASN A 63 -5.62 -7.53 9.45
N TYR A 64 -5.20 -7.89 8.24
CA TYR A 64 -5.26 -9.27 7.76
C TYR A 64 -4.49 -10.21 8.70
N PHE A 65 -3.27 -9.86 9.08
CA PHE A 65 -2.47 -10.70 9.97
C PHE A 65 -3.04 -10.75 11.40
N ILE A 66 -3.52 -9.62 11.93
CA ILE A 66 -4.21 -9.57 13.23
C ILE A 66 -5.39 -10.54 13.24
N GLN A 67 -6.27 -10.48 12.24
CA GLN A 67 -7.47 -11.31 12.19
C GLN A 67 -7.16 -12.80 12.00
N ASN A 68 -6.20 -13.13 11.14
CA ASN A 68 -5.97 -14.52 10.73
C ASN A 68 -4.99 -15.29 11.62
N TYR A 69 -4.07 -14.60 12.28
CA TYR A 69 -3.00 -15.25 13.05
C TYR A 69 -3.06 -14.88 14.54
N TYR A 70 -3.39 -13.64 14.91
CA TYR A 70 -3.41 -13.23 16.32
C TYR A 70 -4.77 -13.41 17.01
N ILE A 71 -5.87 -13.14 16.32
CA ILE A 71 -7.23 -13.31 16.86
C ILE A 71 -7.72 -14.75 16.70
N LYS A 72 -7.35 -15.42 15.61
CA LYS A 72 -7.78 -16.79 15.31
C LYS A 72 -7.25 -17.80 16.35
N ASP A 73 -6.03 -17.60 16.84
CA ASP A 73 -5.42 -18.44 17.88
C ASP A 73 -6.06 -18.23 19.27
N ASN A 74 -6.75 -17.11 19.50
CA ASN A 74 -7.42 -16.80 20.78
C ASN A 74 -8.86 -17.34 20.89
N LYS A 75 -9.36 -18.09 19.90
CA LYS A 75 -10.72 -18.69 19.94
C LYS A 75 -10.75 -20.16 20.38
N HIS A 76 -9.62 -20.72 20.80
CA HIS A 76 -9.50 -22.08 21.33
C HIS A 76 -9.01 -22.15 22.79
N GLY A 77 -9.17 -21.06 23.56
CA GLY A 77 -8.96 -21.04 25.02
C GLY A 77 -10.27 -21.20 25.78
#